data_AF-A0A955L1T2-F1
#
_entry.id   AF-A0A955L1T2-F1
#
_cell.length_a   1.000
_cell.length_b   1.000
_cell.length_c   1.000
_cell.angle_alpha   90.00
_cell.angle_beta   90.00
_cell.angle_gamma   90.00
#
_symmetry.space_group_name_H-M   'P 1'
#
loop_
_entity.id
_entity.type
_entity.pdbx_description
1 polymer ?
#
loop_
_entity_poly.entity_id
_entity_poly.type
_entity_poly.pdbx_seq_one_letter_code
_entity_poly.pdbx_strand_id
1 'polypeptide(L)'
;MQVNGVNFTIGADPEVFMKLDGKFVSAHPYIFGTKNKPFKVEHGAVQVDGMALEFNIDPSNSFEEFNSNLNIVQEQLLNMLPAGSEFMTDATVEFDKMFLETVPYYNRILGCEPDYNAYTMRKNKKPSDSTLMRTAGGHIHIGGINTNNPTNQGHMSMASRLSKLLDERIGVYSLLWDKDDKRRSLYGKAGSFRPKTYGMEYRSLSNAWIFNEKIVSFIYNGVQEALELLFDLDYIPNPDVQRIINESDRSHPIFDSFKAKNLKEVLG
;
A
#
# COMPACT_ATOMS: atom_id res chain seq x y z
N MET A 1 13.86 -3.93 -12.66
CA MET A 1 14.69 -2.74 -12.95
C MET A 1 16.10 -2.93 -12.41
N GLN A 2 17.11 -2.30 -13.01
CA GLN A 2 18.51 -2.37 -12.52
C GLN A 2 18.93 -1.01 -11.96
N VAL A 3 19.39 -0.98 -10.71
CA VAL A 3 19.88 0.23 -10.03
C VAL A 3 21.22 -0.11 -9.37
N ASN A 4 22.28 0.64 -9.68
CA ASN A 4 23.64 0.42 -9.18
C ASN A 4 24.12 -1.05 -9.28
N GLY A 5 23.80 -1.71 -10.39
CA GLY A 5 24.17 -3.10 -10.66
C GLY A 5 23.31 -4.16 -9.95
N VAL A 6 22.34 -3.77 -9.13
CA VAL A 6 21.41 -4.66 -8.45
C VAL A 6 20.08 -4.74 -9.22
N ASN A 7 19.56 -5.95 -9.39
CA ASN A 7 18.25 -6.17 -10.00
C ASN A 7 17.16 -6.12 -8.92
N PHE A 8 16.26 -5.15 -9.04
CA PHE A 8 15.09 -4.98 -8.19
C PHE A 8 13.81 -5.34 -8.93
N THR A 9 12.88 -5.95 -8.23
CA THR A 9 11.51 -6.19 -8.69
C THR A 9 10.54 -5.35 -7.87
N ILE A 10 9.42 -4.95 -8.48
CA ILE A 10 8.33 -4.24 -7.81
C ILE A 10 7.07 -5.08 -7.91
N GLY A 11 6.40 -5.31 -6.78
CA GLY A 11 5.07 -5.90 -6.70
C GLY A 11 4.14 -5.01 -5.86
N ALA A 12 2.91 -5.45 -5.68
CA ALA A 12 1.92 -4.77 -4.85
C ALA A 12 0.95 -5.80 -4.26
N ASP A 13 0.37 -5.50 -3.09
CA ASP A 13 -0.74 -6.24 -2.50
C ASP A 13 -1.92 -5.33 -2.06
N PRO A 14 -2.62 -4.67 -3.00
CA PRO A 14 -3.70 -3.75 -2.63
C PRO A 14 -4.92 -4.45 -2.03
N GLU A 15 -5.54 -3.75 -1.09
CA GLU A 15 -6.84 -4.07 -0.51
C GLU A 15 -7.90 -3.16 -1.16
N VAL A 16 -9.08 -3.68 -1.49
CA VAL A 16 -10.20 -2.90 -2.03
C VAL A 16 -11.51 -3.33 -1.38
N PHE A 17 -12.37 -2.36 -1.09
CA PHE A 17 -13.75 -2.63 -0.74
C PHE A 17 -14.59 -2.78 -2.00
N MET A 18 -15.76 -3.40 -1.89
CA MET A 18 -16.67 -3.57 -3.00
C MET A 18 -18.08 -3.07 -2.68
N LYS A 19 -18.78 -2.67 -3.73
CA LYS A 19 -20.23 -2.46 -3.72
C LYS A 19 -20.88 -3.49 -4.63
N LEU A 20 -22.13 -3.83 -4.33
CA LEU A 20 -23.04 -4.56 -5.21
C LEU A 20 -24.32 -3.73 -5.29
N ASP A 21 -24.73 -3.40 -6.52
CA ASP A 21 -25.90 -2.55 -6.77
C ASP A 21 -25.86 -1.23 -5.96
N GLY A 22 -24.68 -0.62 -5.90
CA GLY A 22 -24.43 0.66 -5.21
C GLY A 22 -24.33 0.58 -3.68
N LYS A 23 -24.49 -0.60 -3.06
CA LYS A 23 -24.38 -0.78 -1.61
C LYS A 23 -23.10 -1.49 -1.24
N PHE A 24 -22.45 -1.07 -0.15
CA PHE A 24 -21.29 -1.78 0.38
C PHE A 24 -21.62 -3.25 0.62
N VAL A 25 -20.70 -4.13 0.24
CA VAL A 25 -20.74 -5.55 0.63
C VAL A 25 -19.36 -5.99 1.09
N SER A 26 -19.33 -6.80 2.15
CA SER A 26 -18.09 -7.40 2.61
C SER A 26 -17.62 -8.47 1.62
N ALA A 27 -16.32 -8.49 1.35
CA ALA A 27 -15.66 -9.42 0.44
C ALA A 27 -15.67 -10.88 0.91
N HIS A 28 -15.81 -11.11 2.21
CA HIS A 28 -15.59 -12.41 2.84
C HIS A 28 -16.39 -13.61 2.31
N PRO A 29 -17.60 -13.46 1.71
CA PRO A 29 -18.33 -14.60 1.17
C PRO A 29 -18.06 -14.87 -0.33
N TYR A 30 -17.33 -13.99 -1.04
CA TYR A 30 -17.26 -14.04 -2.51
C TYR A 30 -15.97 -14.62 -3.08
N ILE A 31 -14.83 -14.40 -2.42
CA ILE A 31 -13.54 -14.83 -2.94
C ILE A 31 -13.00 -16.01 -2.15
N PHE A 32 -12.53 -17.01 -2.90
CA PHE A 32 -11.77 -18.12 -2.37
C PHE A 32 -10.32 -17.68 -2.14
N GLY A 33 -9.70 -18.10 -1.04
CA GLY A 33 -8.33 -17.73 -0.70
C GLY A 33 -8.23 -17.10 0.68
N THR A 34 -7.19 -17.47 1.41
CA THR A 34 -6.89 -16.94 2.74
C THR A 34 -5.48 -16.38 2.75
N LYS A 35 -5.14 -15.54 3.73
CA LYS A 35 -3.76 -15.02 3.92
C LYS A 35 -2.66 -16.09 3.83
N ASN A 36 -2.93 -17.29 4.34
CA ASN A 36 -1.96 -18.40 4.34
C ASN A 36 -1.99 -19.25 3.06
N LYS A 37 -3.07 -19.13 2.27
CA LYS A 37 -3.30 -19.89 1.06
C LYS A 37 -4.12 -19.03 0.09
N PRO A 38 -3.50 -18.01 -0.53
CA PRO A 38 -4.17 -17.17 -1.51
C PRO A 38 -4.58 -18.01 -2.72
N PHE A 39 -5.65 -17.59 -3.41
CA PHE A 39 -6.08 -18.24 -4.63
C PHE A 39 -5.29 -17.67 -5.81
N LYS A 40 -4.44 -18.50 -6.42
CA LYS A 40 -3.58 -18.10 -7.53
C LYS A 40 -4.43 -17.73 -8.74
N VAL A 41 -4.09 -16.62 -9.39
CA VAL A 41 -4.65 -16.18 -10.67
C VAL A 41 -3.51 -15.89 -11.65
N GLU A 42 -3.83 -15.55 -12.89
CA GLU A 42 -2.82 -15.09 -13.83
C GLU A 42 -2.17 -13.79 -13.30
N HIS A 43 -0.84 -13.72 -13.34
CA HIS A 43 -0.06 -12.58 -12.88
C HIS A 43 -0.23 -12.18 -11.41
N GLY A 44 -0.76 -13.05 -10.54
CA GLY A 44 -0.94 -12.71 -9.14
C GLY A 44 -1.70 -13.74 -8.32
N ALA A 45 -2.32 -13.28 -7.23
CA ALA A 45 -3.24 -14.08 -6.43
C ALA A 45 -4.27 -13.19 -5.73
N VAL A 46 -5.42 -13.75 -5.37
CA VAL A 46 -6.50 -13.06 -4.67
C VAL A 46 -6.81 -13.73 -3.33
N GLN A 47 -7.26 -12.96 -2.36
CA GLN A 47 -7.66 -13.44 -1.04
C GLN A 47 -8.63 -12.47 -0.36
N VAL A 48 -9.15 -12.90 0.79
CA VAL A 48 -9.91 -12.03 1.68
C VAL A 48 -8.99 -11.52 2.80
N ASP A 49 -8.96 -10.20 3.00
CA ASP A 49 -8.42 -9.59 4.22
C ASP A 49 -9.52 -8.90 5.02
N GLY A 50 -9.93 -9.56 6.11
CA GLY A 50 -11.00 -9.05 6.95
C GLY A 50 -12.29 -8.89 6.16
N MET A 51 -12.66 -7.65 5.85
CA MET A 51 -13.84 -7.32 5.06
C MET A 51 -13.54 -6.85 3.63
N ALA A 52 -12.26 -6.65 3.31
CA ALA A 52 -11.79 -6.20 2.01
C ALA A 52 -11.41 -7.39 1.12
N LEU A 53 -11.49 -7.17 -0.18
CA LEU A 53 -10.79 -8.00 -1.16
C LEU A 53 -9.31 -7.59 -1.08
N GLU A 54 -8.40 -8.55 -1.13
CA GLU A 54 -6.98 -8.27 -1.25
C GLU A 54 -6.46 -9.06 -2.45
N PHE A 55 -5.60 -8.45 -3.24
CA PHE A 55 -4.91 -9.14 -4.31
C PHE A 55 -3.44 -8.76 -4.31
N ASN A 56 -2.59 -9.69 -4.72
CA ASN A 56 -1.19 -9.40 -5.01
C ASN A 56 -0.90 -9.63 -6.49
N ILE A 57 0.13 -8.96 -6.97
CA ILE A 57 0.66 -9.13 -8.33
C ILE A 57 2.01 -9.83 -8.30
N ASP A 58 2.31 -10.56 -9.37
CA ASP A 58 3.62 -11.15 -9.58
C ASP A 58 4.66 -10.01 -9.73
N PRO A 59 5.87 -10.17 -9.14
CA PRO A 59 6.88 -9.11 -9.15
C PRO A 59 7.35 -8.76 -10.57
N SER A 60 7.41 -7.46 -10.88
CA SER A 60 7.70 -6.94 -12.21
C SER A 60 9.03 -6.21 -12.26
N ASN A 61 9.63 -6.17 -13.46
CA ASN A 61 10.90 -5.49 -13.71
C ASN A 61 10.79 -4.23 -14.57
N SER A 62 9.65 -3.99 -15.21
CA SER A 62 9.33 -2.77 -15.96
C SER A 62 7.98 -2.19 -15.53
N PHE A 63 7.73 -0.93 -15.87
CA PHE A 63 6.45 -0.28 -15.60
C PHE A 63 5.31 -0.95 -16.37
N GLU A 64 5.55 -1.34 -17.62
CA GLU A 64 4.57 -1.98 -18.49
C GLU A 64 4.10 -3.30 -17.90
N GLU A 65 5.04 -4.13 -17.42
CA GLU A 65 4.72 -5.39 -16.75
C GLU A 65 3.98 -5.15 -15.42
N PHE A 66 4.43 -4.18 -14.62
CA PHE A 66 3.79 -3.82 -13.35
C PHE A 66 2.33 -3.38 -13.54
N ASN A 67 2.10 -2.46 -14.47
CA ASN A 67 0.78 -1.93 -14.79
C ASN A 67 -0.12 -3.02 -15.41
N SER A 68 0.43 -3.86 -16.29
CA SER A 68 -0.28 -4.99 -16.88
C SER A 68 -0.72 -5.99 -15.82
N ASN A 69 0.18 -6.40 -14.91
CA ASN A 69 -0.15 -7.33 -13.83
C ASN A 69 -1.25 -6.76 -12.92
N LEU A 70 -1.16 -5.47 -12.58
CA LEU A 70 -2.18 -4.78 -11.77
C LEU A 70 -3.55 -4.79 -12.45
N ASN A 71 -3.62 -4.51 -13.75
CA ASN A 71 -4.87 -4.49 -14.50
C ASN A 71 -5.48 -5.89 -14.66
N ILE A 72 -4.65 -6.88 -15.03
CA ILE A 72 -5.09 -8.26 -15.26
C ILE A 72 -5.60 -8.90 -13.95
N VAL A 73 -4.94 -8.66 -12.81
CA VAL A 73 -5.41 -9.20 -11.53
C VAL A 73 -6.68 -8.50 -11.07
N GLN A 74 -6.81 -7.18 -11.24
CA GLN A 74 -8.04 -6.44 -10.93
C GLN A 74 -9.23 -6.92 -11.77
N GLU A 75 -9.02 -7.14 -13.07
CA GLU A 75 -10.05 -7.65 -13.98
C GLU A 75 -10.48 -9.06 -13.59
N GLN A 76 -9.54 -9.98 -13.37
CA GLN A 76 -9.84 -11.33 -12.91
C GLN A 76 -10.59 -11.33 -11.57
N LEU A 77 -10.16 -10.49 -10.61
CA LEU A 77 -10.83 -10.35 -9.33
C LEU A 77 -12.28 -9.86 -9.50
N LEU A 78 -12.51 -8.84 -10.32
CA LEU A 78 -13.86 -8.33 -10.58
C LEU A 78 -14.75 -9.39 -11.25
N ASN A 79 -14.20 -10.16 -12.18
CA ASN A 79 -14.90 -11.25 -12.88
C ASN A 79 -15.27 -12.44 -11.97
N MET A 80 -14.63 -12.57 -10.80
CA MET A 80 -15.00 -13.57 -9.80
C MET A 80 -16.17 -13.14 -8.91
N LEU A 81 -16.52 -11.85 -8.92
CA LEU A 81 -17.58 -11.29 -8.07
C LEU A 81 -18.95 -11.40 -8.77
N PRO A 82 -20.06 -11.30 -8.02
CA PRO A 82 -21.39 -11.24 -8.61
C PRO A 82 -21.52 -10.12 -9.65
N ALA A 83 -22.33 -10.35 -10.69
CA ALA A 83 -22.65 -9.31 -11.67
C ALA A 83 -23.22 -8.06 -10.98
N GLY A 84 -22.76 -6.87 -11.41
CA GLY A 84 -23.10 -5.59 -10.76
C GLY A 84 -22.18 -5.22 -9.58
N SER A 85 -21.13 -6.01 -9.32
CA SER A 85 -20.09 -5.64 -8.37
C SER A 85 -19.19 -4.54 -8.93
N GLU A 86 -18.77 -3.63 -8.05
CA GLU A 86 -17.83 -2.54 -8.36
C GLU A 86 -16.81 -2.39 -7.23
N PHE A 87 -15.56 -2.05 -7.56
CA PHE A 87 -14.58 -1.65 -6.56
C PHE A 87 -14.89 -0.25 -6.02
N MET A 88 -14.70 -0.08 -4.72
CA MET A 88 -14.72 1.22 -4.08
C MET A 88 -13.34 1.85 -4.14
N THR A 89 -13.30 3.13 -4.50
CA THR A 89 -12.08 3.95 -4.44
C THR A 89 -11.81 4.48 -3.04
N ASP A 90 -12.76 4.35 -2.11
CA ASP A 90 -12.64 4.76 -0.72
C ASP A 90 -11.55 3.96 0.01
N ALA A 91 -10.66 4.67 0.69
CA ALA A 91 -9.61 4.08 1.51
C ALA A 91 -10.10 3.72 2.93
N THR A 92 -11.23 4.26 3.36
CA THR A 92 -11.90 3.90 4.61
C THR A 92 -13.39 3.68 4.44
N VAL A 93 -13.93 2.76 5.23
CA VAL A 93 -15.37 2.54 5.37
C VAL A 93 -15.69 2.42 6.86
N GLU A 94 -16.74 3.11 7.30
CA GLU A 94 -17.22 3.07 8.67
C GLU A 94 -18.53 2.30 8.73
N PHE A 95 -18.59 1.28 9.60
CA PHE A 95 -19.74 0.42 9.76
C PHE A 95 -20.47 0.72 11.07
N ASP A 96 -21.78 0.56 11.11
CA ASP A 96 -22.46 0.49 12.38
C ASP A 96 -22.19 -0.86 13.09
N LYS A 97 -22.49 -0.91 14.38
CA LYS A 97 -22.30 -2.14 15.19
C LYS A 97 -23.15 -3.29 14.67
N MET A 98 -24.37 -3.00 14.21
CA MET A 98 -25.32 -4.01 13.74
C MET A 98 -24.75 -4.74 12.51
N PHE A 99 -24.16 -4.01 11.56
CA PHE A 99 -23.49 -4.57 10.40
C PHE A 99 -22.28 -5.41 10.82
N LEU A 100 -21.41 -4.91 11.68
CA LEU A 100 -20.24 -5.68 12.12
C LEU A 100 -20.62 -6.99 12.81
N GLU A 101 -21.73 -7.01 13.54
CA GLU A 101 -22.25 -8.22 14.18
C GLU A 101 -22.66 -9.29 13.16
N THR A 102 -23.03 -8.92 11.94
CA THR A 102 -23.32 -9.87 10.84
C THR A 102 -22.07 -10.52 10.23
N VAL A 103 -20.90 -9.91 10.36
CA VAL A 103 -19.65 -10.40 9.77
C VAL A 103 -18.96 -11.38 10.73
N PRO A 104 -18.38 -12.52 10.31
CA PRO A 104 -17.71 -13.43 11.25
C PRO A 104 -16.58 -12.76 12.05
N TYR A 105 -16.40 -13.16 13.33
CA TYR A 105 -15.42 -12.51 14.24
C TYR A 105 -14.01 -12.45 13.64
N TYR A 106 -13.54 -13.51 12.99
CA TYR A 106 -12.20 -13.56 12.41
C TYR A 106 -12.01 -12.52 11.27
N ASN A 107 -13.06 -12.16 10.55
CA ASN A 107 -13.05 -11.10 9.54
C ASN A 107 -13.11 -9.68 10.16
N ARG A 108 -13.43 -9.56 11.45
CA ARG A 108 -13.44 -8.28 12.17
C ARG A 108 -12.06 -7.91 12.72
N ILE A 109 -11.18 -8.89 12.92
CA ILE A 109 -9.86 -8.70 13.51
C ILE A 109 -9.00 -7.84 12.56
N LEU A 110 -8.47 -6.74 13.08
CA LEU A 110 -7.50 -5.92 12.35
C LEU A 110 -6.10 -6.51 12.54
N GLY A 111 -5.15 -6.24 11.64
CA GLY A 111 -3.70 -6.38 11.88
C GLY A 111 -3.21 -7.73 12.40
N CYS A 112 -2.91 -8.66 11.49
CA CYS A 112 -2.35 -9.98 11.82
C CYS A 112 -0.81 -9.99 11.91
N GLU A 113 -0.12 -9.35 10.96
CA GLU A 113 1.36 -9.29 10.93
C GLU A 113 1.86 -7.89 11.30
N PRO A 114 2.84 -7.77 12.21
CA PRO A 114 3.36 -6.47 12.62
C PRO A 114 4.09 -5.79 11.45
N ASP A 115 3.91 -4.48 11.35
CA ASP A 115 4.80 -3.59 10.63
C ASP A 115 5.60 -2.72 11.61
N TYR A 116 6.59 -2.02 11.08
CA TYR A 116 7.57 -1.25 11.83
C TYR A 116 7.52 0.21 11.37
N ASN A 117 7.94 1.09 12.27
CA ASN A 117 8.11 2.50 11.99
C ASN A 117 9.58 2.79 11.68
N ALA A 118 9.89 3.25 10.47
CA ALA A 118 11.25 3.55 10.01
C ALA A 118 11.95 4.63 10.84
N TYR A 119 11.21 5.60 11.36
CA TYR A 119 11.77 6.71 12.14
C TYR A 119 12.16 6.31 13.55
N THR A 120 11.47 5.33 14.14
CA THR A 120 11.74 4.86 15.52
C THR A 120 12.38 3.47 15.57
N MET A 121 12.37 2.72 14.46
CA MET A 121 12.79 1.32 14.36
C MET A 121 12.00 0.36 15.27
N ARG A 122 10.80 0.75 15.70
CA ARG A 122 9.94 -0.04 16.60
C ARG A 122 8.75 -0.60 15.84
N LYS A 123 8.20 -1.72 16.32
CA LYS A 123 6.92 -2.26 15.85
C LYS A 123 5.82 -1.23 16.07
N ASN A 124 4.98 -1.00 15.06
CA ASN A 124 3.79 -0.18 15.25
C ASN A 124 2.80 -0.87 16.17
N LYS A 125 2.02 -0.07 16.89
CA LYS A 125 0.96 -0.58 17.74
C LYS A 125 -0.22 -1.01 16.86
N LYS A 126 -0.67 -2.25 17.07
CA LYS A 126 -1.91 -2.76 16.47
C LYS A 126 -3.10 -1.86 16.86
N PRO A 127 -3.94 -1.41 15.91
CA PRO A 127 -5.18 -0.73 16.22
C PRO A 127 -6.14 -1.59 17.06
N SER A 128 -7.10 -0.94 17.74
CA SER A 128 -8.11 -1.67 18.52
C SER A 128 -9.05 -2.44 17.61
N ASP A 129 -9.32 -3.71 17.94
CA ASP A 129 -10.31 -4.53 17.22
C ASP A 129 -11.76 -4.01 17.42
N SER A 130 -11.98 -3.09 18.37
CA SER A 130 -13.29 -2.46 18.64
C SER A 130 -13.63 -1.30 17.71
N THR A 131 -12.72 -0.89 16.82
CA THR A 131 -13.00 0.20 15.89
C THR A 131 -14.04 -0.21 14.85
N LEU A 132 -14.92 0.72 14.53
CA LEU A 132 -15.96 0.55 13.52
C LEU A 132 -15.47 0.80 12.09
N MET A 133 -14.32 1.46 11.97
CA MET A 133 -13.72 1.78 10.69
C MET A 133 -12.87 0.62 10.18
N ARG A 134 -12.95 0.34 8.88
CA ARG A 134 -12.00 -0.48 8.14
C ARG A 134 -11.26 0.39 7.15
N THR A 135 -10.04 -0.02 6.82
CA THR A 135 -9.14 0.71 5.93
C THR A 135 -8.68 -0.22 4.82
N ALA A 136 -8.36 0.33 3.65
CA ALA A 136 -7.75 -0.40 2.55
C ALA A 136 -6.31 0.10 2.33
N GLY A 137 -5.35 -0.82 2.34
CA GLY A 137 -3.95 -0.58 1.97
C GLY A 137 -3.69 -0.68 0.47
N GLY A 138 -2.65 0.00 0.00
CA GLY A 138 -2.11 -0.18 -1.34
C GLY A 138 -0.62 -0.38 -1.24
N HIS A 139 -0.19 -1.47 -0.61
CA HIS A 139 1.23 -1.63 -0.27
C HIS A 139 2.05 -2.00 -1.49
N ILE A 140 3.32 -1.59 -1.46
CA ILE A 140 4.28 -1.82 -2.53
C ILE A 140 5.34 -2.78 -2.03
N HIS A 141 5.59 -3.85 -2.77
CA HIS A 141 6.66 -4.80 -2.50
C HIS A 141 7.88 -4.46 -3.31
N ILE A 142 9.03 -4.42 -2.66
CA ILE A 142 10.32 -4.15 -3.31
C ILE A 142 11.21 -5.36 -3.05
N GLY A 143 11.47 -6.11 -4.11
CA GLY A 143 12.34 -7.28 -4.12
C GLY A 143 13.74 -6.94 -4.63
N GLY A 144 14.70 -7.83 -4.41
CA GLY A 144 16.10 -7.66 -4.83
C GLY A 144 17.07 -7.45 -3.68
N ILE A 145 16.56 -7.41 -2.43
CA ILE A 145 17.41 -7.33 -1.23
C ILE A 145 17.17 -8.55 -0.35
N ASN A 146 17.81 -9.65 -0.73
CA ASN A 146 17.55 -10.95 -0.13
C ASN A 146 18.22 -11.11 1.24
N THR A 147 17.49 -11.73 2.17
CA THR A 147 17.99 -12.10 3.49
C THR A 147 17.32 -13.36 4.03
N ASN A 148 18.05 -14.13 4.83
CA ASN A 148 17.51 -15.27 5.55
C ASN A 148 16.76 -14.87 6.83
N ASN A 149 17.00 -13.66 7.34
CA ASN A 149 16.30 -13.13 8.52
C ASN A 149 15.86 -11.69 8.26
N PRO A 150 14.60 -11.43 7.93
CA PRO A 150 14.11 -10.08 7.63
C PRO A 150 14.23 -9.12 8.81
N THR A 151 14.35 -9.62 10.03
CA THR A 151 14.44 -8.79 11.24
C THR A 151 15.87 -8.55 11.73
N ASN A 152 16.89 -9.00 10.98
CA ASN A 152 18.27 -8.70 11.33
C ASN A 152 18.56 -7.19 11.22
N GLN A 153 19.53 -6.70 11.99
CA GLN A 153 19.80 -5.26 12.12
C GLN A 153 20.16 -4.59 10.78
N GLY A 154 20.94 -5.25 9.93
CA GLY A 154 21.37 -4.70 8.64
C GLY A 154 20.18 -4.53 7.69
N HIS A 155 19.37 -5.59 7.55
CA HIS A 155 18.16 -5.57 6.72
C HIS A 155 17.14 -4.55 7.22
N MET A 156 16.92 -4.51 8.54
CA MET A 156 16.03 -3.53 9.17
C MET A 156 16.48 -2.09 8.92
N SER A 157 17.78 -1.81 9.06
CA SER A 157 18.34 -0.46 8.85
C SER A 157 18.14 0.01 7.42
N MET A 158 18.37 -0.88 6.47
CA MET A 158 18.21 -0.59 5.06
C MET A 158 16.74 -0.48 4.63
N ALA A 159 15.86 -1.38 5.10
CA ALA A 159 14.42 -1.27 4.85
C ALA A 159 13.84 0.01 5.46
N SER A 160 14.33 0.42 6.63
CA SER A 160 14.00 1.71 7.25
C SER A 160 14.47 2.91 6.42
N ARG A 161 15.73 2.90 5.95
CA ARG A 161 16.22 3.95 5.04
C ARG A 161 15.37 4.03 3.79
N LEU A 162 15.11 2.89 3.13
CA LEU A 162 14.28 2.83 1.94
C LEU A 162 12.85 3.34 2.22
N SER A 163 12.24 2.97 3.34
CA SER A 163 10.92 3.48 3.73
C SER A 163 10.88 5.00 3.85
N LYS A 164 11.91 5.64 4.42
CA LYS A 164 11.98 7.11 4.54
C LYS A 164 12.12 7.78 3.17
N LEU A 165 12.91 7.18 2.29
CA LEU A 165 13.06 7.64 0.90
C LEU A 165 11.73 7.51 0.15
N LEU A 166 11.00 6.40 0.34
CA LEU A 166 9.68 6.21 -0.26
C LEU A 166 8.64 7.19 0.30
N ASP A 167 8.69 7.52 1.59
CA ASP A 167 7.84 8.57 2.16
C ASP A 167 8.12 9.91 1.46
N GLU A 168 9.38 10.27 1.21
CA GLU A 168 9.74 11.53 0.55
C GLU A 168 9.44 11.54 -0.95
N ARG A 169 9.71 10.44 -1.66
CA ARG A 169 9.52 10.37 -3.12
C ARG A 169 8.07 10.12 -3.52
N ILE A 170 7.28 9.49 -2.66
CA ILE A 170 5.93 9.01 -2.94
C ILE A 170 4.95 9.38 -1.84
N GLY A 171 5.22 8.99 -0.59
CA GLY A 171 4.27 9.05 0.52
C GLY A 171 3.72 10.45 0.78
N VAL A 172 4.57 11.48 0.74
CA VAL A 172 4.17 12.87 0.95
C VAL A 172 3.23 13.37 -0.15
N TYR A 173 3.49 12.97 -1.40
CA TYR A 173 2.67 13.35 -2.54
C TYR A 173 1.33 12.62 -2.56
N SER A 174 1.19 11.51 -1.83
CA SER A 174 -0.10 10.80 -1.72
C SER A 174 -1.24 11.68 -1.20
N LEU A 175 -0.93 12.71 -0.41
CA LEU A 175 -1.92 13.70 0.06
C LEU A 175 -2.57 14.50 -1.08
N LEU A 176 -1.99 14.50 -2.28
CA LEU A 176 -2.56 15.16 -3.46
C LEU A 176 -3.72 14.38 -4.08
N TRP A 177 -3.69 13.04 -4.06
CA TRP A 177 -4.77 12.21 -4.61
C TRP A 177 -5.62 11.53 -3.54
N ASP A 178 -5.02 11.15 -2.42
CA ASP A 178 -5.73 10.57 -1.27
C ASP A 178 -6.19 11.69 -0.32
N LYS A 179 -7.50 11.94 -0.34
CA LYS A 179 -8.17 12.92 0.54
C LYS A 179 -8.69 12.30 1.83
N ASP A 180 -8.53 10.99 2.01
CA ASP A 180 -8.95 10.30 3.22
C ASP A 180 -7.89 10.42 4.32
N ASP A 181 -8.08 11.41 5.18
CA ASP A 181 -7.22 11.62 6.34
C ASP A 181 -7.54 10.64 7.49
N LYS A 182 -8.71 10.00 7.49
CA LYS A 182 -9.14 9.11 8.58
C LYS A 182 -8.29 7.85 8.64
N ARG A 183 -7.85 7.31 7.50
CA ARG A 183 -7.01 6.09 7.44
C ARG A 183 -5.83 6.17 8.39
N ARG A 184 -5.15 7.34 8.42
CA ARG A 184 -3.93 7.63 9.22
C ARG A 184 -4.14 7.57 10.74
N SER A 185 -5.39 7.55 11.21
CA SER A 185 -5.71 7.27 12.61
C SER A 185 -5.51 5.80 12.99
N LEU A 186 -5.55 4.88 12.02
CA LEU A 186 -5.34 3.44 12.21
C LEU A 186 -4.06 2.94 11.51
N TYR A 187 -3.91 3.20 10.22
CA TYR A 187 -2.80 2.73 9.36
C TYR A 187 -2.35 3.82 8.37
N GLY A 188 -1.17 3.65 7.75
CA GLY A 188 -0.71 4.58 6.71
C GLY A 188 0.06 5.80 7.20
N LYS A 189 0.57 5.76 8.44
CA LYS A 189 1.52 6.75 8.93
C LYS A 189 2.86 6.62 8.22
N ALA A 190 3.61 7.73 8.19
CA ALA A 190 4.95 7.77 7.64
C ALA A 190 5.86 6.72 8.27
N GLY A 191 6.68 6.12 7.42
CA GLY A 191 7.69 5.14 7.79
C GLY A 191 7.09 3.77 8.06
N SER A 192 5.83 3.50 7.66
CA SER A 192 5.26 2.18 7.85
C SER A 192 5.82 1.20 6.82
N PHE A 193 6.54 0.19 7.29
CA PHE A 193 7.09 -0.86 6.44
C PHE A 193 7.09 -2.21 7.13
N ARG A 194 7.04 -3.29 6.35
CA ARG A 194 7.24 -4.66 6.84
C ARG A 194 8.48 -5.25 6.16
N PRO A 195 9.49 -5.71 6.91
CA PRO A 195 10.63 -6.37 6.32
C PRO A 195 10.24 -7.76 5.81
N LYS A 196 10.75 -8.14 4.64
CA LYS A 196 10.49 -9.43 4.00
C LYS A 196 11.82 -10.07 3.58
N THR A 197 11.84 -11.39 3.41
CA THR A 197 13.07 -12.12 3.03
C THR A 197 13.61 -11.72 1.66
N TYR A 198 12.76 -11.18 0.78
CA TYR A 198 13.15 -10.68 -0.54
C TYR A 198 13.49 -9.18 -0.57
N GLY A 199 13.24 -8.45 0.54
CA GLY A 199 13.36 -7.00 0.59
C GLY A 199 12.38 -6.40 1.60
N MET A 200 11.43 -5.61 1.14
CA MET A 200 10.46 -4.98 2.05
C MET A 200 9.12 -4.68 1.40
N GLU A 201 8.13 -4.44 2.24
CA GLU A 201 6.78 -4.02 1.88
C GLU A 201 6.53 -2.63 2.47
N TYR A 202 6.24 -1.65 1.62
CA TYR A 202 6.01 -0.25 1.97
C TYR A 202 4.52 -0.01 2.17
N ARG A 203 4.13 0.44 3.35
CA ARG A 203 2.74 0.34 3.83
C ARG A 203 2.06 1.68 4.11
N SER A 204 2.72 2.80 3.82
CA SER A 204 2.15 4.13 4.06
C SER A 204 0.93 4.40 3.15
N LEU A 205 0.94 3.93 1.91
CA LEU A 205 -0.10 4.24 0.92
C LEU A 205 -1.43 3.49 1.17
N SER A 206 -2.53 4.15 0.83
CA SER A 206 -3.85 3.54 0.66
C SER A 206 -3.98 2.90 -0.73
N ASN A 207 -5.11 2.24 -0.99
CA ASN A 207 -5.44 1.70 -2.30
C ASN A 207 -5.71 2.75 -3.38
N ALA A 208 -5.93 4.02 -3.03
CA ALA A 208 -6.41 5.06 -3.94
C ALA A 208 -5.59 5.23 -5.23
N TRP A 209 -4.32 4.84 -5.23
CA TRP A 209 -3.44 4.98 -6.39
C TRP A 209 -3.69 3.95 -7.51
N ILE A 210 -4.27 2.78 -7.20
CA ILE A 210 -4.40 1.68 -8.18
C ILE A 210 -5.42 1.98 -9.28
N PHE A 211 -6.30 2.97 -9.05
CA PHE A 211 -7.40 3.32 -9.94
C PHE A 211 -7.04 4.37 -10.99
N ASN A 212 -5.78 4.84 -11.03
CA ASN A 212 -5.34 5.84 -11.99
C ASN A 212 -3.93 5.52 -12.47
N GLU A 213 -3.80 5.10 -13.73
CA GLU A 213 -2.54 4.72 -14.36
C GLU A 213 -1.44 5.79 -14.25
N LYS A 214 -1.79 7.09 -14.29
CA LYS A 214 -0.81 8.17 -14.15
C LYS A 214 -0.23 8.21 -12.72
N ILE A 215 -1.05 7.88 -11.71
CA ILE A 215 -0.58 7.74 -10.32
C ILE A 215 0.24 6.46 -10.15
N VAL A 216 -0.18 5.35 -10.77
CA VAL A 216 0.59 4.09 -10.82
C VAL A 216 2.00 4.36 -11.39
N SER A 217 2.08 5.11 -12.50
CA SER A 217 3.35 5.53 -13.11
C SER A 217 4.20 6.42 -12.19
N PHE A 218 3.56 7.41 -11.55
CA PHE A 218 4.23 8.27 -10.56
C PHE A 218 4.84 7.45 -9.42
N ILE A 219 4.11 6.46 -8.91
CA ILE A 219 4.56 5.55 -7.86
C ILE A 219 5.75 4.73 -8.34
N TYR A 220 5.64 4.08 -9.50
CA TYR A 220 6.70 3.24 -10.04
C TYR A 220 8.01 4.04 -10.21
N ASN A 221 7.92 5.24 -10.78
CA ASN A 221 9.06 6.15 -10.93
C ASN A 221 9.61 6.58 -9.56
N GLY A 222 8.75 6.90 -8.60
CA GLY A 222 9.16 7.26 -7.24
C GLY A 222 9.88 6.11 -6.49
N VAL A 223 9.51 4.85 -6.76
CA VAL A 223 10.24 3.68 -6.21
C VAL A 223 11.64 3.61 -6.80
N GLN A 224 11.77 3.80 -8.12
CA GLN A 224 13.07 3.83 -8.79
C GLN A 224 13.97 4.93 -8.22
N GLU A 225 13.45 6.15 -8.09
CA GLU A 225 14.18 7.28 -7.50
C GLU A 225 14.62 6.99 -6.04
N ALA A 226 13.76 6.35 -5.24
CA ALA A 226 14.09 5.96 -3.88
C ALA A 226 15.19 4.89 -3.83
N LEU A 227 15.19 3.95 -4.79
CA LEU A 227 16.24 2.93 -4.92
C LEU A 227 17.58 3.53 -5.36
N GLU A 228 17.58 4.52 -6.25
CA GLU A 228 18.79 5.25 -6.64
C GLU A 228 19.43 5.96 -5.42
N LEU A 229 18.59 6.64 -4.62
CA LEU A 229 19.01 7.33 -3.40
C LEU A 229 19.37 6.40 -2.23
N LEU A 230 18.93 5.14 -2.27
CA LEU A 230 19.24 4.17 -1.21
C LEU A 230 20.76 4.01 -1.02
N PHE A 231 21.50 4.04 -2.12
CA PHE A 231 22.94 3.86 -2.16
C PHE A 231 23.76 5.16 -2.01
N ASP A 232 23.11 6.32 -2.12
CA ASP A 232 23.72 7.61 -1.82
C ASP A 232 23.63 7.88 -0.30
N LEU A 233 24.64 7.46 0.45
CA LEU A 233 24.64 7.58 1.90
C LEU A 233 24.72 9.04 2.41
N ASP A 234 25.14 9.98 1.56
CA ASP A 234 25.19 11.41 1.89
C ASP A 234 23.81 12.07 1.74
N TYR A 235 22.91 11.45 0.98
CA TYR A 235 21.53 11.89 0.90
C TYR A 235 20.76 11.62 2.20
N ILE A 236 20.31 12.70 2.83
CA ILE A 236 19.49 12.70 4.05
C ILE A 236 18.05 13.03 3.66
N PRO A 237 17.08 12.13 3.90
CA PRO A 237 15.68 12.40 3.60
C PRO A 237 15.15 13.62 4.35
N ASN A 238 14.27 14.40 3.70
CA ASN A 238 13.69 15.59 4.30
C ASN A 238 13.01 15.27 5.67
N PRO A 239 13.43 15.93 6.77
CA PRO A 239 12.93 15.63 8.12
C PRO A 239 11.45 15.97 8.32
N ASP A 240 10.89 16.89 7.53
CA ASP A 240 9.50 17.34 7.67
C ASP A 240 8.49 16.32 7.12
N VAL A 241 8.94 15.42 6.22
CA VAL A 241 8.09 14.43 5.54
C VAL A 241 7.27 13.60 6.53
N GLN A 242 7.89 13.19 7.64
CA GLN A 242 7.20 12.38 8.65
C GLN A 242 6.00 13.12 9.22
N ARG A 243 6.20 14.39 9.60
CA ARG A 243 5.15 15.23 10.18
C ARG A 243 4.06 15.49 9.14
N ILE A 244 4.46 15.87 7.92
CA ILE A 244 3.53 16.21 6.83
C ILE A 244 2.56 15.05 6.56
N ILE A 245 3.07 13.83 6.40
CA ILE A 245 2.24 12.66 6.16
C ILE A 245 1.37 12.34 7.38
N ASN A 246 1.92 12.38 8.59
CA ASN A 246 1.20 11.99 9.81
C ASN A 246 0.07 12.95 10.19
N GLU A 247 0.23 14.23 9.86
CA GLU A 247 -0.73 15.29 10.15
C GLU A 247 -1.60 15.65 8.94
N SER A 248 -1.40 14.99 7.80
CA SER A 248 -2.04 15.34 6.53
C SER A 248 -1.88 16.82 6.15
N ASP A 249 -0.71 17.40 6.45
CA ASP A 249 -0.42 18.82 6.28
C ASP A 249 -0.20 19.20 4.82
N ARG A 250 -1.28 19.51 4.11
CA ARG A 250 -1.26 19.94 2.70
C ARG A 250 -0.79 21.39 2.50
N SER A 251 -0.48 22.12 3.57
CA SER A 251 -0.04 23.52 3.50
C SER A 251 1.47 23.68 3.32
N HIS A 252 2.23 22.59 3.46
CA HIS A 252 3.68 22.63 3.41
C HIS A 252 4.23 23.02 2.02
N PRO A 253 5.30 23.84 1.92
CA PRO A 253 5.87 24.29 0.64
C PRO A 253 6.36 23.18 -0.31
N ILE A 254 6.51 21.94 0.18
CA ILE A 254 6.84 20.79 -0.67
C ILE A 254 5.82 20.59 -1.81
N PHE A 255 4.56 21.03 -1.59
CA PHE A 255 3.49 20.97 -2.59
C PHE A 255 3.55 22.09 -3.65
N ASP A 256 4.51 23.01 -3.53
CA ASP A 256 4.81 24.04 -4.54
C ASP A 256 6.01 23.67 -5.41
N SER A 257 6.65 22.53 -5.13
CA SER A 257 7.72 21.97 -5.94
C SER A 257 7.26 21.69 -7.37
N PHE A 258 8.21 21.68 -8.30
CA PHE A 258 7.95 21.30 -9.70
C PHE A 258 7.30 19.91 -9.80
N LYS A 259 7.78 18.95 -9.00
CA LYS A 259 7.23 17.59 -8.93
C LYS A 259 5.75 17.60 -8.50
N ALA A 260 5.40 18.35 -7.46
CA ALA A 260 4.02 18.49 -7.01
C ALA A 260 3.12 19.17 -8.05
N LYS A 261 3.62 20.21 -8.72
CA LYS A 261 2.88 20.95 -9.76
C LYS A 261 2.54 20.05 -10.94
N ASN A 262 3.50 19.31 -11.47
CA ASN A 262 3.27 18.36 -12.57
C ASN A 262 2.27 17.28 -12.17
N LEU A 263 2.35 16.77 -10.93
CA LEU A 263 1.39 15.78 -10.44
C LEU A 263 -0.02 16.37 -10.30
N LYS A 264 -0.16 17.63 -9.85
CA LYS A 264 -1.47 18.31 -9.80
C LYS A 264 -2.09 18.43 -11.20
N GLU A 265 -1.31 18.84 -12.19
CA GLU A 265 -1.78 18.91 -13.60
C GLU A 265 -2.24 17.56 -14.13
N VAL A 266 -1.58 16.47 -13.70
CA VAL A 266 -1.94 15.09 -14.04
C VAL A 266 -3.28 14.66 -13.40
N LEU A 267 -3.57 15.14 -12.19
CA LEU A 267 -4.77 14.80 -11.42
C LEU A 267 -6.02 15.59 -11.83
N GLY A 268 -5.87 16.73 -12.51
CA GLY A 268 -6.95 17.64 -12.90
C GLY A 268 -7.29 18.65 -11.81
#